data_AF-A0A7K4CWH0-F1
#
_entry.id   AF-A0A7K4CWH0-F1
#
_cell.length_a   1.000
_cell.length_b   1.000
_cell.length_c   1.000
_cell.angle_alpha   90.00
_cell.angle_beta   90.00
_cell.angle_gamma   90.00
#
_symmetry.space_group_name_H-M   'P 1'
#
loop_
_entity.id
_entity.type
_entity.pdbx_description
1 polymer ?
#
loop_
_entity_poly.entity_id
_entity_poly.type
_entity_poly.pdbx_seq_one_letter_code
_entity_poly.pdbx_strand_id
1 'polypeptide(L)' 'FATLKRHVDHIAGIAGVNAVAMGSDYDGTRIPSCMQNPSAYPAFFQYLGENGYSKQDLNKIGHENLLRVFKATWT' A
#
# COMPACT_ATOMS: atom_id res chain seq x y z
N PHE A 1 9.83 5.02 -6.52
CA PHE A 1 8.39 4.95 -6.18
C PHE A 1 7.43 4.91 -7.37
N ALA A 2 7.68 5.60 -8.49
CA ALA A 2 6.76 5.66 -9.63
C ALA A 2 6.23 4.29 -10.11
N THR A 3 7.10 3.29 -10.29
CA THR A 3 6.66 1.93 -10.66
C THR A 3 5.73 1.31 -9.62
N LEU A 4 6.05 1.44 -8.33
CA LEU A 4 5.20 0.93 -7.23
C LEU A 4 3.84 1.61 -7.26
N LYS A 5 3.79 2.95 -7.41
CA LYS A 5 2.54 3.69 -7.56
C LYS A 5 1.71 3.18 -8.74
N ARG A 6 2.33 2.90 -9.91
CA ARG A 6 1.58 2.35 -11.05
C ARG A 6 0.87 1.03 -10.72
N HIS A 7 1.47 0.17 -9.90
CA HIS A 7 0.81 -1.05 -9.43
C HIS A 7 -0.35 -0.74 -8.47
N VAL A 8 -0.17 0.20 -7.54
CA VAL A 8 -1.25 0.68 -6.65
C VAL A 8 -2.41 1.25 -7.48
N ASP A 9 -2.12 2.12 -8.44
CA ASP A 9 -3.09 2.75 -9.34
C ASP A 9 -3.86 1.70 -10.14
N HIS A 10 -3.16 0.69 -10.66
CA HIS A 10 -3.76 -0.37 -11.45
C HIS A 10 -4.76 -1.21 -10.62
N ILE A 11 -4.35 -1.63 -9.42
CA ILE A 11 -5.23 -2.42 -8.53
C ILE A 11 -6.42 -1.55 -8.09
N ALA A 12 -6.18 -0.30 -7.70
CA ALA A 12 -7.23 0.64 -7.31
C ALA A 12 -8.21 0.93 -8.46
N GLY A 13 -7.72 0.99 -9.71
CA GLY A 13 -8.55 1.20 -10.90
C GLY A 13 -9.45 0.02 -11.24
N ILE A 14 -9.04 -1.21 -10.90
CA ILE A 14 -9.83 -2.43 -11.14
C ILE A 14 -10.80 -2.72 -9.99
N ALA A 15 -10.31 -2.70 -8.75
CA ALA A 15 -11.02 -3.21 -7.58
C ALA A 15 -11.43 -2.12 -6.58
N GLY A 16 -11.07 -0.86 -6.85
CA GLY A 16 -11.25 0.25 -5.94
C GLY A 16 -10.19 0.30 -4.84
N VAL A 17 -10.01 1.49 -4.24
CA VAL A 17 -9.01 1.72 -3.18
C VAL A 17 -9.24 0.86 -1.92
N ASN A 18 -10.47 0.40 -1.69
CA ASN A 18 -10.82 -0.46 -0.54
C ASN A 18 -10.27 -1.89 -0.65
N ALA A 19 -9.70 -2.24 -1.81
CA ALA A 19 -9.11 -3.55 -2.11
C ALA A 19 -7.57 -3.54 -2.13
N VAL A 20 -6.93 -2.41 -1.77
CA VAL A 20 -5.47 -2.27 -1.80
C VAL A 20 -4.90 -2.34 -0.39
N ALA A 21 -3.83 -3.12 -0.20
CA ALA A 21 -3.05 -3.17 1.04
C ALA A 21 -1.57 -3.40 0.71
N MET A 22 -0.69 -3.14 1.69
CA MET A 22 0.74 -3.42 1.56
C MET A 22 1.05 -4.88 1.87
N GLY A 23 1.87 -5.51 1.02
CA GLY A 23 2.48 -6.81 1.26
C GLY A 23 3.93 -6.76 0.76
N SER A 24 4.86 -6.41 1.64
CA SER A 24 6.24 -6.10 1.24
C SER A 24 7.05 -7.31 0.81
N ASP A 25 6.71 -8.49 1.32
CA ASP A 25 7.54 -9.69 1.20
C ASP A 25 8.99 -9.43 1.68
N TYR A 26 9.11 -8.64 2.76
CA TYR A 26 10.40 -8.41 3.42
C TYR A 26 10.97 -9.76 3.90
N ASP A 27 12.28 -9.91 3.74
CA ASP A 27 13.02 -11.15 4.00
C ASP A 27 12.62 -12.36 3.13
N GLY A 28 11.66 -12.21 2.21
CA GLY A 28 11.19 -13.26 1.29
C GLY A 28 11.60 -13.06 -0.18
N THR A 29 11.97 -11.85 -0.59
CA THR A 29 12.31 -11.54 -1.99
C THR A 29 13.36 -10.45 -2.19
N ARG A 30 13.79 -10.27 -3.44
CA ARG A 30 14.58 -9.10 -3.85
C ARG A 30 13.66 -7.90 -4.01
N ILE A 31 13.80 -6.95 -3.10
CA ILE A 31 13.03 -5.71 -3.05
C ILE A 31 13.70 -4.57 -3.85
N PRO A 32 12.93 -3.59 -4.36
CA PRO A 32 13.49 -2.38 -4.96
C PRO A 32 14.35 -1.59 -3.97
N SER A 33 15.42 -0.95 -4.44
CA SER A 33 16.33 -0.16 -3.58
C SER A 33 15.61 0.98 -2.83
N CYS A 34 14.60 1.60 -3.44
CA CYS A 34 13.79 2.63 -2.77
C CYS A 34 12.90 2.11 -1.63
N MET A 35 12.80 0.79 -1.42
CA MET A 35 12.01 0.14 -0.39
C MET A 35 12.85 -0.81 0.49
N GLN A 36 14.17 -0.61 0.56
CA GLN A 36 15.14 -1.57 1.12
C GLN A 36 14.82 -2.11 2.53
N ASN A 37 14.09 -1.37 3.35
CA ASN A 37 13.67 -1.83 4.67
C ASN A 37 12.39 -1.10 5.13
N PRO A 38 11.74 -1.54 6.22
CA PRO A 38 10.47 -0.96 6.67
C PRO A 38 10.50 0.56 6.93
N SER A 39 11.66 1.17 7.21
CA SER A 39 11.77 2.63 7.39
C SER A 39 11.48 3.43 6.11
N ALA A 40 11.41 2.78 4.94
CA ALA A 40 11.07 3.42 3.67
C ALA A 40 9.57 3.74 3.50
N TYR A 41 8.68 3.10 4.29
CA TYR A 41 7.23 3.28 4.16
C TYR A 41 6.77 4.73 4.30
N PRO A 42 7.20 5.53 5.30
CA PRO A 42 6.81 6.93 5.40
C PRO A 42 7.07 7.72 4.12
N ALA A 43 8.25 7.54 3.50
CA ALA A 43 8.59 8.21 2.25
C ALA A 43 7.72 7.74 1.07
N PHE A 44 7.39 6.45 1.01
CA PHE A 44 6.50 5.93 -0.02
C PHE A 44 5.06 6.46 0.14
N PHE A 45 4.53 6.52 1.37
CA PHE A 45 3.19 7.04 1.64
C PHE A 45 3.11 8.55 1.40
N GLN A 46 4.17 9.30 1.74
CA GLN A 46 4.29 10.70 1.35
C GLN A 46 4.22 10.85 -0.18
N TYR A 47 5.00 10.05 -0.92
CA TYR A 47 4.97 10.06 -2.37
C TYR A 47 3.57 9.73 -2.94
N LEU A 48 2.86 8.74 -2.38
CA LEU A 48 1.48 8.46 -2.79
C LEU A 48 0.56 9.66 -2.56
N GLY A 49 0.67 10.32 -1.40
CA GLY A 49 -0.11 11.52 -1.05
C GLY A 49 0.15 12.70 -1.99
N GLU A 50 1.42 13.00 -2.27
CA GLU A 50 1.84 14.02 -3.22
C GLU A 50 1.36 13.75 -4.65
N ASN A 51 1.01 12.49 -4.96
CA ASN A 51 0.63 12.05 -6.30
C ASN A 51 -0.83 11.55 -6.36
N GLY A 52 -1.72 12.14 -5.54
CA GLY A 52 -3.16 12.09 -5.76
C GLY A 52 -3.97 11.19 -4.81
N TYR A 53 -3.32 10.49 -3.87
CA TYR A 53 -4.04 9.75 -2.83
C TYR A 53 -4.40 10.66 -1.66
N SER A 54 -5.67 10.67 -1.25
CA SER A 54 -6.11 11.45 -0.09
C SER A 54 -5.59 10.82 1.20
N LYS A 55 -5.58 11.59 2.31
CA LYS A 55 -5.27 11.05 3.64
C LYS A 55 -6.15 9.85 4.01
N GLN A 56 -7.41 9.87 3.59
CA GLN A 56 -8.34 8.76 3.81
C GLN A 56 -7.92 7.50 3.02
N ASP A 57 -7.51 7.67 1.76
CA ASP A 57 -7.01 6.56 0.96
C ASP A 57 -5.72 5.97 1.52
N LEU A 58 -4.80 6.82 2.01
CA LEU A 58 -3.57 6.39 2.64
C LEU A 58 -3.83 5.56 3.91
N ASN A 59 -4.80 5.95 4.75
CA ASN A 59 -5.18 5.14 5.91
C ASN A 59 -5.71 3.75 5.49
N LYS A 60 -6.56 3.71 4.45
CA LYS A 60 -7.09 2.47 3.89
C LYS A 60 -6.01 1.53 3.40
N ILE A 61 -5.11 2.05 2.56
CA ILE A 61 -3.98 1.30 1.98
C ILE A 61 -3.02 0.84 3.10
N GLY A 62 -2.79 1.69 4.11
CA GLY A 62 -1.84 1.44 5.18
C GLY A 62 -2.28 0.34 6.14
N HIS A 63 -3.56 0.30 6.53
CA HIS A 63 -4.02 -0.72 7.48
C HIS A 63 -5.53 -0.99 7.47
N GLU A 64 -6.40 -0.01 7.19
CA GLU A 64 -7.85 -0.20 7.44
C GLU A 64 -8.45 -1.29 6.56
N ASN A 65 -7.99 -1.43 5.31
CA ASN A 65 -8.46 -2.50 4.42
C ASN A 65 -8.09 -3.89 4.93
N LEU A 66 -6.87 -4.06 5.44
CA LEU A 66 -6.42 -5.33 5.99
C LEU A 66 -7.18 -5.65 7.30
N LEU A 67 -7.34 -4.68 8.19
CA LEU A 67 -8.12 -4.83 9.41
C LEU A 67 -9.59 -5.18 9.13
N ARG A 68 -10.19 -4.60 8.09
CA ARG A 68 -11.55 -4.95 7.65
C ARG A 68 -11.65 -6.42 7.25
N VAL A 69 -10.66 -6.95 6.52
CA VAL A 69 -10.62 -8.36 6.13
C VAL A 69 -10.49 -9.25 7.37
N PHE A 70 -9.53 -8.98 8.26
CA PHE A 70 -9.35 -9.75 9.49
C PHE A 70 -10.61 -9.82 10.35
N LYS A 71 -11.30 -8.68 10.54
CA LYS A 71 -12.57 -8.64 11.28
C LYS A 71 -13.66 -9.51 10.65
N ALA A 72 -13.64 -9.70 9.33
CA ALA A 72 -14.64 -10.48 8.61
C ALA A 72 -14.30 -11.97 8.51
N THR A 73 -13.04 -12.36 8.72
CA THR A 73 -12.57 -13.75 8.46
C THR A 73 -12.11 -14.49 9.70
N TRP A 74 -11.83 -13.81 10.82
CA TRP A 74 -11.36 -14.43 12.06
C TRP A 74 -12.46 -14.57 13.12
N THR A 75 -13.67 -14.87 12.67
CA THR A 75 -14.83 -15.21 13.50
C THR A 75 -15.23 -16.65 13.31
#